data_AF-A0A0V0UWA4-F1
#
_entry.id   AF-A0A0V0UWA4-F1
#
_cell.length_a   1.000
_cell.length_b   1.000
_cell.length_c   1.000
_cell.angle_alpha   90.00
_cell.angle_beta   90.00
_cell.angle_gamma   90.00
#
_symmetry.space_group_name_H-M   'P 1'
#
loop_
_entity.id
_entity.type
_entity.pdbx_description
1 polymer ?
#
loop_
_entity_poly.entity_id
_entity_poly.type
_entity_poly.pdbx_seq_one_letter_code
_entity_poly.pdbx_strand_id
1 'polypeptide(L)'
;MNISLKRVKTFQASGVKIDPQCKKDYDDMHSRKMYSYLIFRISDDDTTIIVEKKGLKGASYKEFQDELAKAVATGKECRYGCVDVEFAVQRQGTESVSSIRKVVFVQLCPDDAPVRKRMLYASSVRGLKSCLGLESLMQIQASDISDLDEKAIKHELMTHQRIFFLPLNAGYHLNIWRIESTVLVFFFEVNIFFIFSVANMLLQTKEAHHLKRETEYAFRN
;
A
#
# COMPACT_ATOMS: atom_id res chain seq x y z
N MET A 1 16.50 40.66 -3.09
CA MET A 1 15.78 39.84 -2.10
C MET A 1 16.42 38.46 -2.09
N ASN A 2 17.26 38.17 -1.09
CA ASN A 2 18.02 36.91 -1.03
C ASN A 2 17.11 35.76 -0.56
N ILE A 3 16.83 34.83 -1.46
CA ILE A 3 16.03 33.64 -1.18
C ILE A 3 16.98 32.63 -0.53
N SER A 4 16.90 32.52 0.80
CA SER A 4 17.69 31.55 1.58
C SER A 4 17.24 30.13 1.23
N LEU A 5 18.04 29.42 0.44
CA LEU A 5 17.86 28.01 0.13
C LEU A 5 17.98 27.21 1.43
N LYS A 6 16.83 26.81 2.01
CA LYS A 6 16.79 25.83 3.10
C LYS A 6 17.32 24.50 2.55
N ARG A 7 18.59 24.22 2.85
CA ARG A 7 19.31 22.99 2.52
C ARG A 7 18.44 21.79 2.91
N VAL A 8 17.95 21.05 1.91
CA VAL A 8 17.26 19.76 2.10
C VAL A 8 18.25 18.85 2.84
N LYS A 9 17.94 18.52 4.10
CA LYS A 9 18.73 17.57 4.88
C LYS A 9 18.60 16.21 4.19
N THR A 10 19.71 15.70 3.69
CA THR A 10 19.86 14.30 3.29
C THR A 10 19.39 13.40 4.44
N PHE A 11 18.37 12.58 4.19
CA PHE A 11 17.84 11.63 5.17
C PHE A 11 18.89 10.55 5.41
N GLN A 12 19.72 10.76 6.42
CA GLN A 12 20.64 9.74 6.92
C GLN A 12 19.78 8.61 7.49
N ALA A 13 19.92 7.40 6.95
CA ALA A 13 19.34 6.22 7.58
C ALA A 13 19.91 6.15 9.00
N SER A 14 19.04 6.16 9.99
CA SER A 14 19.39 6.30 11.41
C SER A 14 20.18 5.11 11.97
N GLY A 15 20.43 4.06 11.16
CA GLY A 15 21.22 2.90 11.56
C GLY A 15 20.58 2.11 12.71
N VAL A 16 19.28 2.30 12.96
CA VAL A 16 18.54 1.62 14.02
C VAL A 16 18.50 0.13 13.70
N LYS A 17 19.00 -0.68 14.64
CA LYS A 17 19.00 -2.13 14.54
C LYS A 17 17.60 -2.66 14.77
N ILE A 18 17.29 -3.82 14.21
CA ILE A 18 15.99 -4.46 14.37
C ILE A 18 16.21 -5.68 15.22
N ASP A 19 15.46 -5.79 16.32
CA ASP A 19 15.54 -6.96 17.16
C ASP A 19 15.08 -8.20 16.37
N PRO A 20 15.82 -9.33 16.41
CA PRO A 20 15.44 -10.55 15.70
C PRO A 20 14.05 -11.08 16.08
N GLN A 21 13.56 -10.75 17.28
CA GLN A 21 12.22 -11.11 17.73
C GLN A 21 11.13 -10.46 16.89
N CYS A 22 11.35 -9.25 16.38
CA CYS A 22 10.39 -8.55 15.50
C CYS A 22 10.07 -9.38 14.25
N LYS A 23 11.10 -10.00 13.64
CA LYS A 23 10.93 -10.85 12.47
C LYS A 23 10.21 -12.15 12.82
N LYS A 24 10.59 -12.80 13.92
CA LYS A 24 9.95 -14.04 14.38
C LYS A 24 8.46 -13.85 14.66
N ASP A 25 8.11 -12.79 15.38
CA ASP A 25 6.72 -12.47 15.71
C ASP A 25 5.90 -12.14 14.47
N TYR A 26 6.50 -11.44 13.52
CA TYR A 26 5.88 -11.18 12.22
C TYR A 26 5.67 -12.46 11.40
N ASP A 27 6.65 -13.35 11.35
CA ASP A 27 6.54 -14.62 10.65
C ASP A 27 5.44 -15.51 11.28
N ASP A 28 5.32 -15.50 12.62
CA ASP A 28 4.24 -16.18 13.35
C ASP A 28 2.86 -15.54 13.11
N MET A 29 2.80 -14.21 12.97
CA MET A 29 1.59 -13.49 12.56
C MET A 29 1.19 -13.84 11.12
N HIS A 30 2.13 -13.79 10.18
CA HIS A 30 1.84 -13.94 8.75
C HIS A 30 1.63 -15.40 8.33
N SER A 31 2.54 -16.30 8.74
CA SER A 31 2.52 -17.71 8.32
C SER A 31 1.55 -18.53 9.15
N ARG A 32 1.57 -18.36 10.48
CA ARG A 32 0.78 -19.18 11.41
C ARG A 32 -0.53 -18.52 11.83
N LYS A 33 -0.73 -17.23 11.53
CA LYS A 33 -1.93 -16.45 11.89
C LYS A 33 -2.23 -16.53 13.39
N MET A 34 -1.18 -16.53 14.21
CA MET A 34 -1.27 -16.62 15.68
C MET A 34 -1.58 -15.27 16.33
N TYR A 35 -1.23 -14.18 15.65
CA TYR A 35 -1.46 -12.82 16.10
C TYR A 35 -2.35 -12.07 15.11
N SER A 36 -3.23 -11.21 15.60
CA SER A 36 -4.07 -10.32 14.77
C SER A 36 -3.38 -8.98 14.51
N TYR A 37 -2.56 -8.50 15.45
CA TYR A 37 -1.78 -7.28 15.31
C TYR A 37 -0.47 -7.35 16.09
N LEU A 38 0.49 -6.52 15.70
CA LEU A 38 1.77 -6.32 16.37
C LEU A 38 2.03 -4.81 16.47
N ILE A 39 2.47 -4.35 17.63
CA ILE A 39 2.90 -2.97 17.86
C ILE A 39 4.39 -2.98 18.14
N PHE A 40 5.13 -2.16 17.40
CA PHE A 40 6.56 -1.98 17.54
C PHE A 40 6.88 -0.57 18.03
N ARG A 41 7.94 -0.48 18.81
CA ARG A 41 8.53 0.78 19.25
C ARG A 41 10.03 0.76 19.05
N ILE A 42 10.61 1.93 18.95
CA ILE A 42 12.05 2.10 19.15
C ILE A 42 12.32 2.08 20.66
N SER A 43 13.38 1.38 21.08
CA SER A 43 13.88 1.38 22.45
C SER A 43 14.18 2.79 22.93
N ASP A 44 14.20 2.99 24.24
CA ASP A 44 14.50 4.29 24.87
C ASP A 44 15.94 4.76 24.57
N ASP A 45 16.81 3.83 24.20
CA ASP A 45 18.17 4.08 23.73
C ASP A 45 18.24 4.58 22.27
N ASP A 46 17.12 4.72 21.56
CA ASP A 46 17.02 5.12 20.14
C ASP A 46 17.79 4.20 19.15
N THR A 47 18.27 3.02 19.58
CA THR A 47 19.19 2.17 18.80
C THR A 47 18.57 0.90 18.23
N THR A 48 17.48 0.40 18.82
CA THR A 48 16.87 -0.89 18.47
C THR A 48 15.35 -0.77 18.32
N ILE A 49 14.77 -1.43 17.32
CA ILE A 49 13.32 -1.62 17.20
C ILE A 49 12.94 -2.91 17.90
N ILE A 50 11.99 -2.82 18.82
CA ILE A 50 11.49 -3.93 19.63
C ILE A 50 9.96 -4.05 19.51
N VAL A 51 9.45 -5.24 19.82
CA VAL A 51 8.01 -5.48 19.92
C VAL A 51 7.51 -5.01 21.28
N GLU A 52 6.55 -4.11 21.28
CA GLU A 52 5.94 -3.58 22.50
C GLU A 52 4.75 -4.45 22.92
N LYS A 53 3.86 -4.76 21.97
CA LYS A 53 2.64 -5.52 22.24
C LYS A 53 2.25 -6.41 21.07
N LYS A 54 1.69 -7.57 21.40
CA LYS A 54 1.20 -8.58 20.45
C LYS A 54 -0.26 -8.83 20.72
N GLY A 55 -1.11 -8.63 19.72
CA GLY A 55 -2.52 -8.96 19.78
C GLY A 55 -2.73 -10.43 19.45
N LEU A 56 -3.32 -11.19 20.37
CA LEU A 56 -3.66 -12.60 20.13
C LEU A 56 -4.66 -12.74 18.97
N LYS A 57 -4.69 -13.92 18.36
CA LYS A 57 -5.65 -14.26 17.30
C LYS A 57 -7.09 -14.02 17.77
N GLY A 58 -7.82 -13.20 17.03
CA GLY A 58 -9.22 -12.87 17.31
C GLY A 58 -9.42 -11.49 17.95
N ALA A 59 -8.34 -10.77 18.26
CA ALA A 59 -8.45 -9.38 18.68
C ALA A 59 -9.07 -8.53 17.57
N SER A 60 -10.01 -7.66 17.96
CA SER A 60 -10.69 -6.76 17.04
C SER A 60 -9.78 -5.60 16.58
N TYR A 61 -10.11 -5.01 15.43
CA TYR A 61 -9.40 -3.82 14.96
C TYR A 61 -9.50 -2.64 15.96
N LYS A 62 -10.62 -2.55 16.67
CA LYS A 62 -10.83 -1.54 17.72
C LYS A 62 -9.87 -1.73 18.90
N GLU A 63 -9.61 -2.97 19.33
CA GLU A 63 -8.60 -3.22 20.36
C GLU A 63 -7.21 -2.77 19.92
N PHE A 64 -6.85 -2.97 18.64
CA PHE A 64 -5.59 -2.46 18.09
C PHE A 64 -5.53 -0.93 18.14
N GLN A 65 -6.60 -0.24 17.74
CA GLN A 65 -6.69 1.22 17.85
C GLN A 65 -6.57 1.69 19.30
N ASP A 66 -7.28 1.05 20.23
CA ASP A 66 -7.27 1.39 21.66
C ASP A 66 -5.87 1.21 22.25
N GLU A 67 -5.14 0.15 21.87
CA GLU A 67 -3.77 -0.09 22.31
C GLU A 67 -2.78 0.92 21.72
N LEU A 68 -2.92 1.27 20.44
CA LEU A 68 -2.16 2.37 19.84
C LEU A 68 -2.46 3.70 20.53
N ALA A 69 -3.74 3.96 20.82
CA ALA A 69 -4.17 5.18 21.49
C ALA A 69 -3.58 5.29 22.88
N LYS A 70 -3.57 4.20 23.66
CA LYS A 70 -2.90 4.16 24.97
C LYS A 70 -1.40 4.40 24.85
N ALA A 71 -0.74 3.80 23.87
CA ALA A 71 0.69 3.97 23.65
C ALA A 71 1.05 5.42 23.24
N VAL A 72 0.15 6.10 22.53
CA VAL A 72 0.34 7.48 22.05
C VAL A 72 -0.33 8.52 22.93
N ALA A 73 -1.04 8.14 24.00
CA ALA A 73 -1.80 9.04 24.88
C ALA A 73 -0.94 10.17 25.51
N THR A 74 0.37 9.96 25.59
CA THR A 74 1.31 10.98 26.10
C THR A 74 1.64 12.06 25.05
N GLY A 75 1.25 11.88 23.78
CA GLY A 75 1.49 12.77 22.63
C GLY A 75 2.96 12.87 22.19
N LYS A 76 3.89 12.31 22.98
CA LYS A 76 5.34 12.46 22.81
C LYS A 76 6.01 11.26 22.15
N GLU A 77 5.24 10.23 21.82
CA GLU A 77 5.77 8.95 21.35
C GLU A 77 5.12 8.56 20.03
N CYS A 78 5.94 8.02 19.13
CA CYS A 78 5.47 7.41 17.88
C CYS A 78 5.51 5.90 18.04
N ARG A 79 4.69 5.20 17.25
CA ARG A 79 4.59 3.74 17.23
C ARG A 79 4.38 3.22 15.82
N TYR A 80 4.88 2.02 15.57
CA TYR A 80 4.53 1.28 14.36
C TYR A 80 3.54 0.18 14.70
N GLY A 81 2.62 -0.10 13.80
CA GLY A 81 1.67 -1.18 13.91
C GLY A 81 1.67 -2.03 12.65
N CYS A 82 1.56 -3.34 12.82
CA CYS A 82 1.13 -4.25 11.76
C CYS A 82 -0.20 -4.85 12.17
N VAL A 83 -1.17 -4.87 11.26
CA VAL A 83 -2.48 -5.46 11.54
C VAL A 83 -2.90 -6.31 10.35
N ASP A 84 -3.36 -7.54 10.62
CA ASP A 84 -3.95 -8.40 9.60
C ASP A 84 -5.43 -8.05 9.45
N VAL A 85 -5.79 -7.45 8.32
CA VAL A 85 -7.17 -7.06 8.02
C VAL A 85 -7.79 -8.12 7.12
N GLU A 86 -8.81 -8.79 7.64
CA GLU A 86 -9.65 -9.71 6.88
C GLU A 86 -10.83 -8.95 6.27
N PHE A 87 -11.01 -9.09 4.96
CA PHE A 87 -12.16 -8.55 4.26
C PHE A 87 -12.70 -9.54 3.22
N ALA A 88 -14.01 -9.56 3.10
CA ALA A 88 -14.71 -10.33 2.10
C ALA A 88 -14.74 -9.55 0.79
N VAL A 89 -14.20 -10.14 -0.28
CA VAL A 89 -14.33 -9.60 -1.64
C VAL A 89 -15.26 -10.51 -2.42
N GLN A 90 -16.35 -9.93 -2.91
CA GLN A 90 -17.15 -10.53 -3.97
C GLN A 90 -16.54 -10.13 -5.31
N ARG A 91 -16.08 -11.11 -6.09
CA ARG A 91 -15.62 -10.86 -7.46
C ARG A 91 -16.85 -10.77 -8.37
N GLN A 92 -16.89 -9.78 -9.26
CA GLN A 92 -17.95 -9.70 -10.28
C GLN A 92 -17.96 -10.98 -11.11
N GLY A 93 -19.12 -11.66 -11.14
CA GLY A 93 -19.34 -12.84 -11.97
C GLY A 93 -19.16 -14.19 -11.29
N THR A 94 -18.96 -14.26 -9.97
CA THR A 94 -19.00 -15.53 -9.23
C THR A 94 -19.68 -15.33 -7.88
N GLU A 95 -20.63 -16.21 -7.51
CA GLU A 95 -21.35 -16.17 -6.22
C GLU A 95 -20.45 -16.48 -5.01
N SER A 96 -19.17 -16.79 -5.23
CA SER A 96 -18.23 -17.12 -4.17
C SER A 96 -17.69 -15.85 -3.50
N VAL A 97 -17.99 -15.71 -2.21
CA VAL A 97 -17.39 -14.72 -1.32
C VAL A 97 -16.00 -15.22 -0.93
N SER A 98 -14.95 -14.60 -1.47
CA SER A 98 -13.57 -14.91 -1.06
C SER A 98 -13.15 -14.01 0.10
N SER A 99 -12.81 -14.59 1.26
CA SER A 99 -12.19 -13.84 2.35
C SER A 99 -10.69 -13.72 2.10
N ILE A 100 -10.23 -12.49 1.87
CA ILE A 100 -8.83 -12.19 1.65
C ILE A 100 -8.30 -11.50 2.90
N ARG A 101 -7.15 -11.97 3.37
CA ARG A 101 -6.42 -11.37 4.49
C ARG A 101 -5.22 -10.63 3.95
N LYS A 102 -5.04 -9.40 4.39
CA LYS A 102 -3.90 -8.58 3.98
C LYS A 102 -3.37 -7.84 5.19
N VAL A 103 -2.06 -7.95 5.39
CA VAL A 103 -1.36 -7.19 6.42
C VAL A 103 -1.20 -5.75 5.96
N VAL A 104 -1.53 -4.82 6.86
CA VAL A 104 -1.34 -3.38 6.70
C VAL A 104 -0.27 -2.92 7.66
N PHE A 105 0.68 -2.14 7.15
CA PHE A 105 1.67 -1.46 7.99
C PHE A 105 1.20 -0.05 8.29
N VAL A 106 1.10 0.28 9.56
CA VAL A 106 0.67 1.58 10.07
C VAL A 106 1.83 2.25 10.80
N GLN A 107 2.10 3.50 10.47
CA GLN A 107 3.03 4.35 11.19
C GLN A 107 2.23 5.47 11.83
N LEU A 108 2.10 5.44 13.16
CA LEU A 108 1.43 6.47 13.93
C LEU A 108 2.49 7.38 14.56
N CYS A 109 2.46 8.67 14.20
CA CYS A 109 3.41 9.63 14.73
C CYS A 109 2.73 11.00 14.92
N PRO A 110 2.33 11.33 16.16
CA PRO A 110 1.62 12.58 16.43
C PRO A 110 2.51 13.79 16.18
N ASP A 111 1.90 14.91 15.82
CA ASP A 111 2.65 16.13 15.52
C ASP A 111 3.25 16.82 16.75
N ASP A 112 2.73 16.50 17.93
CA ASP A 112 3.24 16.92 19.23
C ASP A 112 4.52 16.16 19.64
N ALA A 113 4.88 15.09 18.93
CA ALA A 113 6.11 14.35 19.22
C ALA A 113 7.36 15.19 18.90
N PRO A 114 8.42 15.05 19.71
CA PRO A 114 9.65 15.81 19.51
C PRO A 114 10.23 15.54 18.11
N VAL A 115 10.68 16.60 17.44
CA VAL A 115 11.18 16.56 16.04
C VAL A 115 12.23 15.46 15.85
N ARG A 116 13.11 15.25 16.83
CA ARG A 116 14.13 14.19 16.79
C ARG A 116 13.51 12.80 16.71
N LYS A 117 12.48 12.49 17.50
CA LYS A 117 11.78 11.19 17.45
C LYS A 117 11.02 11.02 16.15
N ARG A 118 10.28 12.05 15.69
CA ARG A 118 9.57 11.98 14.39
C ARG A 118 10.54 11.65 13.24
N MET A 119 11.69 12.32 13.23
CA MET A 119 12.71 12.07 12.23
C MET A 119 13.33 10.66 12.37
N LEU A 120 13.59 10.20 13.59
CA LEU A 120 14.09 8.84 13.83
C LEU A 120 13.11 7.78 13.31
N TYR A 121 11.81 7.94 13.59
CA TYR A 121 10.77 7.02 13.13
C TYR A 121 10.61 7.07 11.60
N ALA A 122 10.66 8.27 11.00
CA ALA A 122 10.63 8.41 9.54
C ALA A 122 11.86 7.78 8.86
N SER A 123 13.06 7.92 9.44
CA SER A 123 14.29 7.32 8.89
C SER A 123 14.33 5.80 9.04
N SER A 124 13.79 5.26 10.14
CA SER A 124 13.92 3.84 10.49
C SER A 124 12.88 2.95 9.79
N VAL A 125 11.79 3.53 9.29
CA VAL A 125 10.67 2.77 8.70
C VAL A 125 11.08 1.91 7.53
N ARG A 126 12.00 2.40 6.68
CA ARG A 126 12.50 1.65 5.52
C ARG A 126 13.24 0.39 5.96
N GLY A 127 14.08 0.49 7.00
CA GLY A 127 14.82 -0.65 7.53
C GLY A 127 13.88 -1.71 8.09
N LEU A 128 12.87 -1.29 8.87
CA LEU A 128 11.88 -2.20 9.43
C LEU A 128 11.08 -2.91 8.33
N LYS A 129 10.58 -2.17 7.32
CA LYS A 129 9.82 -2.77 6.22
C LYS A 129 10.67 -3.76 5.42
N SER A 130 11.92 -3.45 5.16
CA SER A 130 12.83 -4.34 4.43
C SER A 130 13.10 -5.63 5.21
N CYS A 131 13.33 -5.53 6.53
CA CYS A 131 13.57 -6.70 7.39
C CYS A 131 12.34 -7.64 7.50
N LEU A 132 11.14 -7.06 7.55
CA LEU A 132 9.87 -7.79 7.64
C LEU A 132 9.36 -8.25 6.25
N GLY A 133 10.00 -7.86 5.15
CA GLY A 133 9.52 -8.17 3.80
C GLY A 133 8.22 -7.43 3.41
N LEU A 134 7.96 -6.29 4.05
CA LEU A 134 6.76 -5.46 3.88
C LEU A 134 6.89 -4.43 2.75
N GLU A 135 7.90 -4.54 1.89
CA GLU A 135 8.19 -3.52 0.86
C GLU A 135 7.06 -3.36 -0.16
N SER A 136 6.40 -4.46 -0.53
CA SER A 136 5.26 -4.47 -1.45
C SER A 136 3.91 -4.20 -0.78
N LEU A 137 3.87 -4.09 0.55
CA LEU A 137 2.64 -3.85 1.29
C LEU A 137 2.37 -2.36 1.47
N MET A 138 1.07 -2.07 1.55
CA MET A 138 0.55 -0.72 1.75
C MET A 138 1.01 -0.22 3.12
N GLN A 139 1.52 1.01 3.12
CA GLN A 139 1.90 1.73 4.33
C GLN A 139 0.95 2.90 4.52
N ILE A 140 0.40 2.99 5.71
CA ILE A 140 -0.46 4.09 6.14
C ILE A 140 0.34 4.92 7.14
N GLN A 141 0.41 6.22 6.90
CA GLN A 141 1.00 7.17 7.84
C GLN A 141 -0.15 7.98 8.43
N ALA A 142 -0.24 7.97 9.76
CA ALA A 142 -1.26 8.69 10.50
C ALA A 142 -0.59 9.60 11.54
N SER A 143 -1.13 10.80 11.68
CA SER A 143 -0.75 11.70 12.77
C SER A 143 -1.64 11.43 13.98
N ASP A 144 -2.92 11.15 13.76
CA ASP A 144 -3.90 10.92 14.80
C ASP A 144 -4.57 9.54 14.70
N ILE A 145 -5.09 9.06 15.82
CA ILE A 145 -5.82 7.77 15.87
C ILE A 145 -7.12 7.84 15.05
N SER A 146 -7.70 9.02 14.90
CA SER A 146 -8.90 9.25 14.07
C SER A 146 -8.66 8.96 12.59
N ASP A 147 -7.42 9.09 12.11
CA ASP A 147 -7.07 8.80 10.71
C ASP A 147 -7.11 7.29 10.42
N LEU A 148 -7.05 6.46 11.46
CA LEU A 148 -6.98 5.01 11.36
C LEU A 148 -8.37 4.36 11.31
N ASP A 149 -9.33 4.92 10.58
CA ASP A 149 -10.68 4.34 10.48
C ASP A 149 -10.67 3.01 9.69
N GLU A 150 -11.28 1.98 10.27
CA GLU A 150 -11.30 0.62 9.71
C GLU A 150 -11.95 0.60 8.32
N LYS A 151 -13.00 1.39 8.12
CA LYS A 151 -13.75 1.44 6.86
C LYS A 151 -12.91 2.05 5.74
N ALA A 152 -12.22 3.16 6.05
CA ALA A 152 -11.35 3.85 5.10
C ALA A 152 -10.21 2.94 4.65
N ILE A 153 -9.55 2.27 5.59
CA ILE A 153 -8.45 1.34 5.30
C ILE A 153 -8.94 0.16 4.45
N LYS A 154 -10.07 -0.45 4.80
CA LYS A 154 -10.65 -1.54 4.00
C LYS A 154 -10.96 -1.10 2.58
N HIS A 155 -11.54 0.08 2.41
CA HIS A 155 -11.84 0.64 1.09
C HIS A 155 -10.58 0.86 0.25
N GLU A 156 -9.52 1.42 0.84
CA GLU A 156 -8.23 1.63 0.17
C GLU A 156 -7.58 0.30 -0.21
N LEU A 157 -7.60 -0.69 0.68
CA LEU A 157 -7.10 -2.05 0.40
C LEU A 157 -7.83 -2.70 -0.77
N MET A 158 -9.16 -2.59 -0.81
CA MET A 158 -9.98 -3.12 -1.91
C MET A 158 -9.63 -2.45 -3.23
N THR A 159 -9.47 -1.12 -3.24
CA THR A 159 -9.12 -0.35 -4.43
C THR A 159 -7.74 -0.75 -4.95
N HIS A 160 -6.75 -0.83 -4.07
CA HIS A 160 -5.38 -1.14 -4.43
C HIS A 160 -5.20 -2.60 -4.89
N GLN A 161 -6.10 -3.52 -4.52
CA GLN A 161 -6.10 -4.88 -5.05
C GLN A 161 -6.56 -4.97 -6.51
N ARG A 162 -7.39 -4.05 -7.00
CA ARG A 162 -7.87 -4.06 -8.39
C ARG A 162 -6.77 -3.77 -9.41
N ILE A 163 -5.73 -3.03 -9.01
CA ILE A 163 -4.64 -2.60 -9.90
C ILE A 163 -3.69 -3.77 -10.24
N PHE A 164 -3.59 -4.80 -9.39
CA PHE A 164 -2.69 -5.94 -9.60
C PHE A 164 -3.30 -7.11 -10.37
N PHE A 165 -4.58 -6.99 -10.78
CA PHE A 165 -5.33 -8.02 -11.50
C PHE A 165 -5.88 -7.45 -12.82
N LEU A 166 -5.00 -6.88 -13.66
CA LEU A 166 -5.31 -6.93 -15.08
C LEU A 166 -5.20 -8.40 -15.51
N PRO A 167 -6.24 -9.01 -16.08
CA PRO A 167 -6.07 -10.30 -16.72
C PRO A 167 -5.08 -10.06 -17.86
N LEU A 168 -3.83 -10.47 -17.67
CA LEU A 168 -2.89 -10.64 -18.77
C LEU A 168 -3.31 -11.89 -19.55
N ASN A 169 -4.55 -11.89 -20.05
CA ASN A 169 -5.03 -12.86 -21.01
C ASN A 169 -4.88 -12.23 -22.38
N ALA A 170 -3.63 -12.13 -22.78
CA ALA A 170 -3.26 -11.86 -24.14
C ALA A 170 -1.95 -12.65 -24.33
N GLY A 171 -2.07 -13.79 -24.99
CA GLY A 171 -1.03 -14.80 -25.15
C GLY A 171 0.18 -14.29 -25.90
N TYR A 172 1.06 -13.58 -25.19
CA TYR A 172 2.39 -13.23 -25.65
C TYR A 172 3.36 -13.55 -24.51
N HIS A 173 4.19 -14.56 -24.73
CA HIS A 173 5.27 -14.92 -23.84
C HIS A 173 6.36 -13.85 -23.93
N LEU A 174 6.20 -12.72 -23.23
CA LEU A 174 7.30 -11.80 -22.98
C LEU A 174 7.79 -11.96 -21.56
N ASN A 175 9.01 -12.51 -21.46
CA ASN A 175 9.82 -12.54 -20.25
C ASN A 175 10.04 -11.11 -19.76
N ILE A 176 9.22 -10.66 -18.81
CA ILE A 176 9.48 -9.43 -18.07
C ILE A 176 10.19 -9.82 -16.78
N TRP A 177 11.51 -9.63 -16.80
CA TRP A 177 12.34 -9.69 -15.61
C TRP A 177 11.96 -8.56 -14.66
N ARG A 178 11.77 -8.94 -13.41
CA ARG A 178 11.71 -8.10 -12.21
C ARG A 178 12.88 -7.12 -12.21
N ILE A 179 12.62 -5.84 -12.52
CA ILE A 179 13.62 -4.77 -12.47
C ILE A 179 13.54 -4.11 -11.09
N GLU A 180 14.58 -4.36 -10.29
CA GLU A 180 14.94 -3.53 -9.15
C GLU A 180 15.42 -2.16 -9.63
N SER A 181 15.01 -1.13 -8.88
CA SER A 181 15.79 0.06 -8.52
C SER A 181 16.28 1.02 -9.63
N THR A 182 15.67 2.21 -9.58
CA THR A 182 16.27 3.55 -9.80
C THR A 182 16.24 4.13 -11.23
N VAL A 183 15.56 5.27 -11.32
CA VAL A 183 15.61 6.34 -12.36
C VAL A 183 14.90 6.06 -13.69
N LEU A 184 13.76 6.72 -13.93
CA LEU A 184 13.68 8.00 -14.67
C LEU A 184 12.19 8.31 -14.92
N VAL A 185 11.67 9.36 -14.29
CA VAL A 185 10.53 10.12 -14.81
C VAL A 185 10.96 10.61 -16.18
N PHE A 186 10.40 10.08 -17.28
CA PHE A 186 10.26 10.72 -18.60
C PHE A 186 9.85 9.63 -19.61
N PHE A 187 8.54 9.40 -19.78
CA PHE A 187 7.92 9.07 -21.09
C PHE A 187 6.39 9.03 -20.96
N PHE A 188 5.81 10.15 -20.55
CA PHE A 188 4.36 10.31 -20.44
C PHE A 188 3.90 11.49 -21.29
N GLU A 189 4.18 11.50 -22.61
CA GLU A 189 3.47 12.43 -23.53
C GLU A 189 3.60 12.22 -25.05
N VAL A 190 3.77 11.00 -25.60
CA VAL A 190 3.78 10.87 -27.09
C VAL A 190 2.96 9.73 -27.69
N ASN A 191 2.28 8.89 -26.90
CA ASN A 191 1.53 7.75 -27.47
C ASN A 191 0.01 7.75 -27.27
N ILE A 192 -0.55 8.73 -26.56
CA ILE A 192 -2.02 8.86 -26.48
C ILE A 192 -2.64 9.40 -27.77
N PHE A 193 -1.93 10.23 -28.54
CA PHE A 193 -2.45 10.75 -29.82
C PHE A 193 -2.50 9.69 -30.93
N PHE A 194 -1.55 8.75 -30.95
CA PHE A 194 -1.51 7.73 -32.01
C PHE A 194 -2.57 6.64 -31.81
N ILE A 195 -2.84 6.26 -30.55
CA ILE A 195 -3.90 5.30 -30.23
C ILE A 195 -5.29 5.88 -30.52
N PHE A 196 -5.52 7.17 -30.21
CA PHE A 196 -6.80 7.81 -30.53
C PHE A 196 -7.05 7.96 -32.04
N SER A 197 -6.00 8.22 -32.84
CA SER A 197 -6.13 8.34 -34.30
C SER A 197 -6.50 7.00 -34.96
N VAL A 198 -5.85 5.90 -34.57
CA VAL A 198 -6.13 4.57 -35.13
C VAL A 198 -7.50 4.06 -34.69
N ALA A 199 -7.92 4.35 -33.45
CA ALA A 199 -9.25 3.98 -32.96
C ALA A 199 -10.37 4.72 -33.72
N ASN A 200 -10.18 6.01 -34.03
CA ASN A 200 -11.17 6.79 -34.78
C ASN A 200 -11.25 6.34 -36.26
N MET A 201 -10.11 5.94 -36.86
CA MET A 201 -10.08 5.39 -38.23
C MET A 201 -10.79 4.02 -38.34
N LEU A 202 -10.69 3.19 -37.29
CA LEU A 202 -11.41 1.91 -37.21
C LEU A 202 -12.91 2.08 -36.94
N LEU A 203 -13.32 3.17 -36.28
CA LEU A 203 -14.73 3.48 -36.07
C LEU A 203 -15.42 3.89 -37.38
N GLN A 204 -14.78 4.75 -38.17
CA GLN A 204 -15.31 5.20 -39.46
C GLN A 204 -15.43 4.07 -40.50
N THR A 205 -14.53 3.08 -40.46
CA THR A 205 -14.60 1.90 -41.34
C THR A 205 -15.71 0.93 -40.94
N LYS A 206 -16.07 0.82 -39.66
CA LYS A 206 -17.21 -0.01 -39.22
C LYS A 206 -18.57 0.60 -39.58
N GLU A 207 -18.73 1.92 -39.48
CA GLU A 207 -19.97 2.60 -39.89
C GLU A 207 -20.21 2.48 -41.41
N ALA A 208 -19.16 2.60 -42.23
CA ALA A 208 -19.26 2.44 -43.68
C ALA A 208 -19.68 1.01 -44.11
N HIS A 209 -19.30 -0.02 -43.35
CA HIS A 209 -19.69 -1.41 -43.61
C HIS A 209 -21.09 -1.76 -43.09
N HIS A 210 -21.65 -1.00 -42.14
CA HIS A 210 -23.03 -1.16 -41.70
C HIS A 210 -24.00 -0.54 -42.71
N LEU A 211 -23.66 0.64 -43.24
CA LEU A 211 -24.51 1.34 -44.21
C LEU A 211 -24.63 0.60 -45.56
N LYS A 212 -23.55 -0.07 -46.03
CA LYS A 212 -23.59 -0.91 -47.24
C LYS A 212 -24.51 -2.13 -47.11
N ARG A 213 -24.59 -2.71 -45.91
CA ARG A 213 -25.47 -3.87 -45.66
C ARG A 213 -26.94 -3.48 -45.59
N GLU A 214 -27.27 -2.28 -45.10
CA GLU A 214 -28.65 -1.79 -45.13
C GLU A 214 -29.12 -1.45 -46.56
N THR A 215 -28.24 -0.94 -47.42
CA THR A 215 -28.59 -0.68 -48.83
C THR A 215 -28.80 -1.94 -49.66
N GLU A 216 -28.10 -3.05 -49.37
CA GLU A 216 -28.32 -4.33 -50.07
C GLU A 216 -29.60 -5.04 -49.66
N TYR A 217 -30.10 -4.82 -48.43
CA TYR A 217 -31.40 -5.35 -47.99
C TYR A 217 -32.59 -4.54 -48.52
N ALA A 218 -32.43 -3.24 -48.80
CA ALA A 218 -33.48 -2.40 -49.38
C ALA A 218 -33.71 -2.63 -50.89
N PHE A 219 -32.77 -3.26 -51.60
CA PHE A 219 -32.87 -3.53 -53.04
C PHE A 219 -33.41 -4.94 -53.37
N ARG A 220 -33.71 -5.75 -52.33
CA ARG A 220 -34.16 -7.15 -52.48
C ARG A 220 -35.61 -7.38 -52.03
N ASN A 221 -36.37 -6.31 -51.79
CA ASN A 221 -37.82 -6.31 -51.61
C ASN A 221 -38.48 -5.33 -52.58
#